data_AF-A0A3C1UJE7-F1
#
_entry.id   AF-A0A3C1UJE7-F1
#
_cell.length_a   1.000
_cell.length_b   1.000
_cell.length_c   1.000
_cell.angle_alpha   90.00
_cell.angle_beta   90.00
_cell.angle_gamma   90.00
#
_symmetry.space_group_name_H-M   'P 1'
#
loop_
_entity.id
_entity.type
_entity.pdbx_description
1 polymer ?
#
loop_
_entity_poly.entity_id
_entity_poly.type
_entity_poly.pdbx_seq_one_letter_code
_entity_poly.pdbx_strand_id
1 'polypeptide(L)'
;MKCQAKLEYMVIVFVVLISILCARGQAQSTQSSLQEALTFYSSFDRGIEAELAHGDPSLYTITSKQPQETVRRGLHAQGQTEWVTGLGIDGGAALRFNQRNASWIFYRGEKNVRYRLNQWSGSVSLWLKLDPETELAPGFADPLQLTTRAWNDGSFFVDFNKDGDPRDFRLGAFADLKIWNPENKEISEDQRPLFPVKAPPFAKDRWTHVLFTWSNFNTGKK
;
A
#
# COMPACT_ATOMS: atom_id res chain seq x y z
N MET A 1 38.39 42.70 -21.09
CA MET A 1 38.41 41.57 -20.13
C MET A 1 37.33 41.64 -19.05
N LYS A 2 37.13 42.74 -18.30
CA LYS A 2 36.08 42.81 -17.25
C LYS A 2 34.61 42.71 -17.75
N CYS A 3 34.33 43.10 -18.99
CA CYS A 3 32.98 43.06 -19.57
C CYS A 3 32.53 41.63 -19.98
N GLN A 4 33.47 40.81 -20.45
CA GLN A 4 33.21 39.45 -20.91
C GLN A 4 32.90 38.50 -19.74
N ALA A 5 33.64 38.62 -18.64
CA ALA A 5 33.34 37.89 -17.41
C ALA A 5 31.95 38.24 -16.85
N LYS A 6 31.53 39.51 -16.88
CA LYS A 6 30.18 39.91 -16.44
C LYS A 6 29.07 39.31 -17.31
N LEU A 7 29.31 39.20 -18.61
CA LEU A 7 28.36 38.58 -19.55
C LEU A 7 28.25 37.07 -19.34
N GLU A 8 29.38 36.38 -19.13
CA GLU A 8 29.40 34.95 -18.79
C GLU A 8 28.69 34.65 -17.47
N TYR A 9 28.94 35.45 -16.42
CA TYR A 9 28.22 35.33 -15.14
C TYR A 9 26.71 35.57 -15.30
N MET A 10 26.30 36.55 -16.10
CA MET A 10 24.88 36.84 -16.34
C MET A 10 24.19 35.71 -17.12
N VAL A 11 24.86 35.11 -18.11
CA VAL A 11 24.36 33.97 -18.86
C VAL A 11 24.23 32.73 -17.97
N ILE A 12 25.22 32.45 -17.12
CA ILE A 12 25.17 31.34 -16.16
C ILE A 12 24.01 31.52 -15.17
N VAL A 13 23.84 32.72 -14.60
CA VAL A 13 22.73 33.02 -13.69
C VAL A 13 21.37 32.86 -14.38
N PHE A 14 21.24 33.31 -15.63
CA PHE A 14 20.00 33.20 -16.40
C PHE A 14 19.66 31.73 -16.74
N VAL A 15 20.65 30.93 -17.13
CA VAL A 15 20.48 29.48 -17.41
C VAL A 15 20.09 28.72 -16.13
N VAL A 16 20.71 29.03 -14.99
CA VAL A 16 20.36 28.43 -13.69
C VAL A 16 18.94 28.80 -13.28
N LEU A 17 18.54 30.07 -13.42
CA LEU A 17 17.17 30.52 -13.11
C LEU A 17 16.12 29.83 -13.99
N ILE A 18 16.36 29.72 -15.30
CA ILE A 18 15.46 28.99 -16.21
C ILE A 18 15.35 27.51 -15.80
N SER A 19 16.47 26.87 -15.46
CA SER A 19 16.48 25.47 -15.04
C SER A 19 15.67 25.24 -13.77
N ILE A 20 15.77 26.15 -12.79
CA ILE A 20 14.96 26.12 -11.55
C ILE A 20 13.47 26.33 -11.85
N LEU A 21 13.13 27.27 -12.73
CA LEU A 21 11.74 27.54 -13.15
C LEU A 21 11.13 26.33 -13.87
N CYS A 22 11.86 25.69 -14.78
CA CYS A 22 11.42 24.49 -15.47
C CYS A 22 11.23 23.30 -14.51
N ALA A 23 12.16 23.08 -13.59
CA ALA A 23 12.05 22.01 -12.59
C ALA A 23 10.84 22.20 -11.66
N ARG A 24 10.56 23.45 -11.25
CA ARG A 24 9.37 23.77 -10.46
C ARG A 24 8.08 23.54 -11.24
N GLY A 25 8.03 23.92 -12.53
CA GLY A 25 6.89 23.66 -13.40
C GLY A 25 6.59 22.17 -13.55
N GLN A 26 7.63 21.35 -13.73
CA GLN A 26 7.50 19.89 -13.82
C GLN A 26 7.09 19.24 -12.50
N ALA A 27 7.63 19.70 -11.37
CA ALA A 27 7.23 19.20 -10.05
C ALA A 27 5.75 19.51 -9.76
N GLN A 28 5.31 20.73 -10.08
CA GLN A 28 3.92 21.14 -9.89
C GLN A 28 2.95 20.33 -10.76
N SER A 29 3.27 20.14 -12.06
CA SER A 29 2.41 19.36 -12.95
C SER A 29 2.35 17.88 -12.55
N THR A 30 3.46 17.31 -12.10
CA THR A 30 3.52 15.94 -11.57
C THR A 30 2.66 15.81 -10.31
N GLN A 31 2.77 16.76 -9.38
CA GLN A 31 1.96 16.77 -8.17
C GLN A 31 0.45 16.85 -8.46
N SER A 32 0.03 17.71 -9.40
CA SER A 32 -1.37 17.78 -9.82
C SER A 32 -1.84 16.46 -10.44
N SER A 33 -1.04 15.83 -11.31
CA SER A 33 -1.40 14.53 -11.90
C SER A 33 -1.51 13.41 -10.86
N LEU A 34 -0.68 13.44 -9.81
CA LEU A 34 -0.74 12.46 -8.72
C LEU A 34 -1.99 12.66 -7.86
N GLN A 35 -2.34 13.92 -7.56
CA GLN A 35 -3.55 14.26 -6.83
C GLN A 35 -4.81 13.82 -7.59
N GLU A 36 -4.85 14.06 -8.90
CA GLU A 36 -5.96 13.63 -9.77
C GLU A 36 -6.07 12.11 -9.91
N ALA A 37 -4.94 11.38 -9.78
CA ALA A 37 -4.91 9.92 -9.87
C ALA A 37 -5.32 9.22 -8.57
N LEU A 38 -5.32 9.92 -7.43
CA LEU A 38 -5.62 9.36 -6.12
C LEU A 38 -7.13 9.10 -5.99
N THR A 39 -7.52 7.84 -5.81
CA THR A 39 -8.95 7.46 -5.67
C THR A 39 -9.35 7.14 -4.24
N PHE A 40 -8.36 6.92 -3.37
CA PHE A 40 -8.53 6.59 -1.97
C PHE A 40 -7.30 7.05 -1.17
N TYR A 41 -7.53 7.63 0.01
CA TYR A 41 -6.49 8.04 0.93
C TYR A 41 -6.99 8.07 2.37
N SER A 42 -6.22 7.47 3.29
CA SER A 42 -6.43 7.62 4.73
C SER A 42 -5.07 7.76 5.39
N SER A 43 -4.79 8.95 5.94
CA SER A 43 -3.62 9.19 6.80
C SER A 43 -3.82 8.64 8.22
N PHE A 44 -5.08 8.45 8.62
CA PHE A 44 -5.55 8.26 9.99
C PHE A 44 -5.43 9.48 10.91
N ASP A 45 -4.80 10.58 10.51
CA ASP A 45 -4.57 11.76 11.36
C ASP A 45 -5.88 12.43 11.82
N ARG A 46 -6.93 12.34 10.99
CA ARG A 46 -8.26 12.91 11.28
C ARG A 46 -9.30 11.88 11.71
N GLY A 47 -8.87 10.66 12.03
CA GLY A 47 -9.74 9.56 12.42
C GLY A 47 -9.67 8.37 11.46
N ILE A 48 -10.58 7.42 11.64
CA ILE A 48 -10.59 6.14 10.91
C ILE A 48 -11.32 6.19 9.57
N GLU A 49 -12.00 7.28 9.24
CA GLU A 49 -12.64 7.44 7.93
C GLU A 49 -11.59 7.90 6.91
N ALA A 50 -11.72 7.46 5.66
CA ALA A 50 -10.85 7.90 4.58
C ALA A 50 -11.09 9.39 4.28
N GLU A 51 -9.99 10.09 4.05
CA GLU A 51 -9.96 11.54 3.81
C GLU A 51 -10.19 11.89 2.35
N LEU A 52 -9.83 10.96 1.47
CA LEU A 52 -10.25 10.95 0.08
C LEU A 52 -10.83 9.57 -0.22
N ALA A 53 -12.02 9.54 -0.80
CA ALA A 53 -12.66 8.33 -1.28
C ALA A 53 -13.56 8.70 -2.46
N HIS A 54 -13.38 8.03 -3.59
CA HIS A 54 -14.35 8.11 -4.69
C HIS A 54 -15.58 7.21 -4.44
N GLY A 55 -15.44 6.24 -3.55
CA GLY A 55 -16.50 5.37 -3.06
C GLY A 55 -16.87 5.68 -1.62
N ASP A 56 -17.08 4.62 -0.84
CA ASP A 56 -17.42 4.71 0.58
C ASP A 56 -16.16 5.02 1.42
N PRO A 57 -16.10 6.13 2.17
CA PRO A 57 -14.94 6.47 2.99
C PRO A 57 -14.85 5.66 4.28
N SER A 58 -15.86 4.84 4.60
CA SER A 58 -15.97 4.24 5.92
C SER A 58 -15.06 3.05 6.13
N LEU A 59 -14.44 2.99 7.31
CA LEU A 59 -13.81 1.76 7.80
C LEU A 59 -14.90 0.81 8.30
N TYR A 60 -14.75 -0.47 7.99
CA TYR A 60 -15.63 -1.54 8.43
C TYR A 60 -14.83 -2.59 9.19
N THR A 61 -15.53 -3.33 10.06
CA THR A 61 -14.99 -4.50 10.76
C THR A 61 -15.89 -5.70 10.51
N ILE A 62 -15.31 -6.85 10.18
CA ILE A 62 -16.00 -8.14 10.22
C ILE A 62 -15.99 -8.62 11.68
N THR A 63 -17.13 -8.51 12.36
CA THR A 63 -17.25 -8.86 13.79
C THR A 63 -17.68 -10.30 14.04
N SER A 64 -18.19 -10.98 13.02
CA SER A 64 -18.40 -12.42 13.04
C SER A 64 -18.29 -12.98 11.64
N LYS A 65 -17.81 -14.23 11.52
CA LYS A 65 -17.83 -15.02 10.27
C LYS A 65 -18.83 -16.18 10.34
N GLN A 66 -19.39 -16.47 11.51
CA GLN A 66 -20.30 -17.61 11.73
C GLN A 66 -21.45 -17.24 12.68
N PRO A 67 -22.68 -17.77 12.47
CA PRO A 67 -23.09 -18.62 11.34
C PRO A 67 -23.20 -17.85 10.01
N GLN A 68 -23.22 -16.52 10.05
CA GLN A 68 -23.14 -15.65 8.88
C GLN A 68 -22.14 -14.53 9.14
N GLU A 69 -21.58 -13.98 8.06
CA GLU A 69 -20.71 -12.81 8.15
C GLU A 69 -21.49 -11.60 8.66
N THR A 70 -20.98 -10.95 9.71
CA THR A 70 -21.51 -9.70 10.22
C THR A 70 -20.49 -8.60 10.04
N VAL A 71 -20.85 -7.60 9.25
CA VAL A 71 -20.03 -6.42 8.98
C VAL A 71 -20.61 -5.23 9.72
N ARG A 72 -19.78 -4.50 10.48
CA ARG A 72 -20.16 -3.28 11.20
C ARG A 72 -19.29 -2.12 10.76
N ARG A 73 -19.90 -0.95 10.55
CA ARG A 73 -19.17 0.30 10.28
C ARG A 73 -18.42 0.74 11.54
N GLY A 74 -17.17 1.16 11.39
CA GLY A 74 -16.26 1.58 12.44
C GLY A 74 -15.27 0.48 12.84
N LEU A 75 -14.36 0.84 13.75
CA LEU A 75 -13.33 -0.05 14.31
C LEU A 75 -13.88 -0.83 15.50
N HIS A 76 -14.27 -2.10 15.28
CA HIS A 76 -14.84 -3.01 16.28
C HIS A 76 -13.91 -4.18 16.58
N ALA A 77 -12.62 -3.89 16.77
CA ALA A 77 -11.56 -4.90 16.92
C ALA A 77 -11.19 -5.22 18.39
N GLN A 78 -12.03 -4.84 19.36
CA GLN A 78 -11.88 -5.21 20.78
C GLN A 78 -10.49 -4.92 21.37
N GLY A 79 -9.84 -3.82 20.95
CA GLY A 79 -8.49 -3.45 21.41
C GLY A 79 -7.34 -4.23 20.75
N GLN A 80 -7.63 -5.23 19.92
CA GLN A 80 -6.62 -5.98 19.15
C GLN A 80 -6.08 -5.15 17.99
N THR A 81 -6.91 -4.26 17.45
CA THR A 81 -6.52 -3.16 16.57
C THR A 81 -7.08 -1.87 17.12
N GLU A 82 -6.23 -0.84 17.21
CA GLU A 82 -6.57 0.45 17.80
C GLU A 82 -6.18 1.60 16.87
N TRP A 83 -6.98 2.67 16.88
CA TRP A 83 -6.55 3.94 16.33
C TRP A 83 -5.81 4.72 17.41
N VAL A 84 -4.53 5.01 17.16
CA VAL A 84 -3.63 5.63 18.13
C VAL A 84 -3.15 6.98 17.61
N THR A 85 -3.09 7.98 18.47
CA THR A 85 -2.56 9.32 18.16
C THR A 85 -1.16 9.49 18.75
N GLY A 86 -0.35 10.39 18.17
CA GLY A 86 1.03 10.63 18.61
C GLY A 86 2.05 9.57 18.18
N LEU A 87 1.59 8.45 17.62
CA LEU A 87 2.42 7.32 17.22
C LEU A 87 2.56 7.16 15.70
N GLY A 88 1.83 7.97 14.92
CA GLY A 88 1.88 8.01 13.45
C GLY A 88 3.17 8.58 12.89
N ILE A 89 3.19 8.82 11.58
CA ILE A 89 4.29 9.50 10.90
C ILE A 89 4.37 10.93 11.45
N ASP A 90 5.58 11.38 11.79
CA ASP A 90 5.84 12.72 12.35
C ASP A 90 4.97 13.09 13.57
N GLY A 91 4.58 12.09 14.38
CA GLY A 91 3.73 12.28 15.56
C GLY A 91 2.23 12.37 15.25
N GLY A 92 1.82 12.01 14.03
CA GLY A 92 0.42 11.87 13.63
C GLY A 92 -0.28 10.67 14.27
N ALA A 93 -1.29 10.13 13.61
CA ALA A 93 -2.03 8.96 14.04
C ALA A 93 -1.78 7.74 13.15
N ALA A 94 -2.16 6.56 13.65
CA ALA A 94 -2.01 5.30 12.93
C ALA A 94 -3.01 4.25 13.42
N LEU A 95 -3.15 3.18 12.66
CA LEU A 95 -3.71 1.93 13.17
C LEU A 95 -2.59 1.09 13.78
N ARG A 96 -2.75 0.71 15.05
CA ARG A 96 -1.85 -0.18 15.77
C ARG A 96 -2.49 -1.56 15.87
N PHE A 97 -1.79 -2.57 15.37
CA PHE A 97 -2.17 -3.97 15.48
C PHE A 97 -1.43 -4.59 16.66
N ASN A 98 -2.13 -4.84 17.76
CA ASN A 98 -1.54 -5.29 19.02
C ASN A 98 -1.44 -6.81 19.14
N GLN A 99 -2.33 -7.54 18.45
CA GLN A 99 -2.48 -8.99 18.62
C GLN A 99 -2.79 -9.68 17.29
N ARG A 100 -2.37 -10.94 17.21
CA ARG A 100 -2.78 -11.84 16.13
C ARG A 100 -4.28 -12.14 16.21
N ASN A 101 -4.86 -12.54 15.08
CA ASN A 101 -6.27 -12.93 14.95
C ASN A 101 -7.26 -11.81 15.30
N ALA A 102 -6.82 -10.55 15.18
CA ALA A 102 -7.71 -9.40 15.25
C ALA A 102 -8.82 -9.50 14.21
N SER A 103 -10.00 -8.95 14.55
CA SER A 103 -11.09 -8.78 13.58
C SER A 103 -10.60 -8.09 12.32
N TRP A 104 -11.00 -8.59 11.16
CA TRP A 104 -10.62 -7.98 9.89
C TRP A 104 -11.26 -6.61 9.76
N ILE A 105 -10.43 -5.61 9.50
CA ILE A 105 -10.85 -4.26 9.17
C ILE A 105 -10.58 -3.98 7.70
N PHE A 106 -11.46 -3.19 7.08
CA PHE A 106 -11.35 -2.92 5.65
C PHE A 106 -12.09 -1.65 5.25
N TYR A 107 -11.66 -1.08 4.13
CA TYR A 107 -12.46 -0.14 3.35
C TYR A 107 -13.07 -0.89 2.17
N ARG A 108 -14.27 -0.51 1.75
CA ARG A 108 -14.88 -1.10 0.55
C ARG A 108 -14.10 -0.66 -0.68
N GLY A 109 -13.70 -1.62 -1.52
CA GLY A 109 -12.97 -1.34 -2.74
C GLY A 109 -13.83 -0.72 -3.86
N GLU A 110 -15.16 -0.86 -3.80
CA GLU A 110 -16.07 -0.32 -4.81
C GLU A 110 -15.86 1.20 -4.97
N LYS A 111 -15.53 1.64 -6.18
CA LYS A 111 -15.14 3.01 -6.58
C LYS A 111 -13.85 3.56 -5.94
N ASN A 112 -13.43 3.08 -4.76
CA ASN A 112 -12.16 3.43 -4.13
C ASN A 112 -10.95 2.80 -4.83
N VAL A 113 -11.12 1.63 -5.43
CA VAL A 113 -10.16 0.99 -6.33
C VAL A 113 -10.72 1.11 -7.74
N ARG A 114 -9.99 1.80 -8.63
CA ARG A 114 -10.40 2.00 -10.03
C ARG A 114 -10.11 0.75 -10.89
N TYR A 115 -10.67 -0.37 -10.46
CA TYR A 115 -10.60 -1.65 -11.17
C TYR A 115 -11.17 -1.50 -12.59
N ARG A 116 -10.52 -2.15 -13.55
CA ARG A 116 -11.11 -2.41 -14.87
C ARG A 116 -10.93 -3.88 -15.22
N LEU A 117 -11.87 -4.39 -16.03
CA LEU A 117 -11.88 -5.78 -16.45
C LEU A 117 -10.60 -6.19 -17.19
N ASN A 118 -10.00 -5.26 -17.93
CA ASN A 118 -8.80 -5.49 -18.72
C ASN A 118 -7.83 -4.32 -18.65
N GLN A 119 -6.54 -4.62 -18.89
CA GLN A 119 -5.45 -3.66 -19.08
C GLN A 119 -5.47 -2.50 -18.08
N TRP A 120 -5.60 -2.82 -16.79
CA TRP A 120 -5.64 -1.80 -15.76
C TRP A 120 -4.31 -1.70 -15.04
N SER A 121 -4.04 -0.50 -14.57
CA SER A 121 -2.79 -0.13 -13.93
C SER A 121 -3.13 0.63 -12.66
N GLY A 122 -2.20 0.64 -11.72
CA GLY A 122 -2.38 1.38 -10.49
C GLY A 122 -1.19 1.23 -9.57
N SER A 123 -1.34 1.84 -8.40
CA SER A 123 -0.32 1.87 -7.38
C SER A 123 -0.99 1.76 -6.01
N VAL A 124 -0.29 1.14 -5.07
CA VAL A 124 -0.64 1.19 -3.65
C VAL A 124 0.58 1.64 -2.87
N SER A 125 0.36 2.61 -1.99
CA SER A 125 1.35 3.16 -1.07
C SER A 125 0.84 3.02 0.36
N LEU A 126 1.68 2.52 1.26
CA LEU A 126 1.41 2.45 2.69
C LEU A 126 2.70 2.65 3.50
N TRP A 127 2.54 3.06 4.76
CA TRP A 127 3.64 3.17 5.70
C TRP A 127 3.47 2.12 6.79
N LEU A 128 4.57 1.46 7.15
CA LEU A 128 4.61 0.43 8.19
C LEU A 128 5.76 0.73 9.16
N LYS A 129 5.57 0.43 10.44
CA LYS A 129 6.59 0.56 11.48
C LYS A 129 6.49 -0.66 12.39
N LEU A 130 7.51 -1.52 12.30
CA LEU A 130 7.66 -2.72 13.12
C LEU A 130 9.07 -3.30 12.92
N ASP A 131 9.50 -4.13 13.87
CA ASP A 131 10.53 -5.16 13.66
C ASP A 131 9.84 -6.52 13.37
N PRO A 132 9.99 -7.09 12.16
CA PRO A 132 9.29 -8.31 11.78
C PRO A 132 9.72 -9.55 12.58
N GLU A 133 10.92 -9.55 13.16
CA GLU A 133 11.44 -10.71 13.90
C GLU A 133 10.98 -10.71 15.35
N THR A 134 10.77 -9.54 15.94
CA THR A 134 10.46 -9.41 17.36
C THR A 134 9.03 -8.96 17.66
N GLU A 135 8.35 -8.31 16.72
CA GLU A 135 7.00 -7.75 16.93
C GLU A 135 5.88 -8.50 16.19
N LEU A 136 6.22 -9.48 15.32
CA LEU A 136 5.23 -10.35 14.69
C LEU A 136 5.13 -11.70 15.40
N ALA A 137 3.91 -12.06 15.78
CA ALA A 137 3.62 -13.41 16.23
C ALA A 137 3.98 -14.45 15.14
N PRO A 138 4.32 -15.71 15.51
CA PRO A 138 4.55 -16.77 14.54
C PRO A 138 3.37 -16.95 13.58
N GLY A 139 3.66 -17.19 12.29
CA GLY A 139 2.66 -17.35 11.23
C GLY A 139 2.53 -16.16 10.27
N PHE A 140 1.51 -16.20 9.40
CA PHE A 140 1.25 -15.16 8.41
C PHE A 140 0.87 -13.82 9.08
N ALA A 141 1.39 -12.75 8.51
CA ALA A 141 1.10 -11.37 8.86
C ALA A 141 1.03 -10.56 7.56
N ASP A 142 -0.18 -10.13 7.20
CA ASP A 142 -0.51 -9.56 5.89
C ASP A 142 -0.98 -8.11 6.10
N PRO A 143 -0.08 -7.10 6.11
CA PRO A 143 -0.45 -5.73 6.45
C PRO A 143 -1.48 -5.10 5.50
N LEU A 144 -1.57 -5.61 4.27
CA LEU A 144 -2.53 -5.15 3.28
C LEU A 144 -2.91 -6.30 2.35
N GLN A 145 -4.21 -6.40 2.08
CA GLN A 145 -4.76 -7.23 1.04
C GLN A 145 -5.81 -6.43 0.24
N LEU A 146 -5.70 -6.46 -1.08
CA LEU A 146 -6.73 -6.07 -2.03
C LEU A 146 -7.31 -7.34 -2.64
N THR A 147 -8.57 -7.63 -2.33
CA THR A 147 -9.24 -8.82 -2.88
C THR A 147 -10.75 -8.59 -2.98
N THR A 148 -11.39 -9.34 -3.86
CA THR A 148 -12.85 -9.47 -3.92
C THR A 148 -13.32 -10.85 -3.46
N ARG A 149 -12.40 -11.79 -3.20
CA ARG A 149 -12.69 -13.20 -2.94
C ARG A 149 -11.75 -13.79 -1.90
N ALA A 150 -10.54 -14.15 -2.29
CA ALA A 150 -9.57 -14.84 -1.45
C ALA A 150 -8.14 -14.32 -1.66
N TRP A 151 -7.21 -14.77 -0.82
CA TRP A 151 -5.80 -14.42 -0.91
C TRP A 151 -5.13 -14.91 -2.19
N ASN A 152 -5.66 -15.93 -2.85
CA ASN A 152 -5.12 -16.52 -4.08
C ASN A 152 -6.09 -16.48 -5.26
N ASP A 153 -7.09 -15.60 -5.23
CA ASP A 153 -8.12 -15.50 -6.28
C ASP A 153 -8.42 -14.03 -6.59
N GLY A 154 -7.68 -13.48 -7.55
CA GLY A 154 -7.82 -12.08 -7.96
C GLY A 154 -7.41 -11.12 -6.84
N SER A 155 -6.14 -11.20 -6.41
CA SER A 155 -5.64 -10.50 -5.24
C SER A 155 -4.27 -9.86 -5.45
N PHE A 156 -4.11 -8.71 -4.79
CA PHE A 156 -2.79 -8.21 -4.43
C PHE A 156 -2.67 -8.24 -2.91
N PHE A 157 -1.51 -8.59 -2.39
CA PHE A 157 -1.23 -8.45 -0.97
C PHE A 157 0.26 -8.22 -0.74
N VAL A 158 0.57 -7.64 0.41
CA VAL A 158 1.92 -7.71 0.95
C VAL A 158 1.89 -8.46 2.26
N ASP A 159 2.90 -9.27 2.51
CA ASP A 159 3.02 -10.03 3.75
C ASP A 159 4.47 -10.19 4.19
N PHE A 160 4.64 -10.59 5.45
CA PHE A 160 5.90 -11.13 5.94
C PHE A 160 5.84 -12.65 5.89
N ASN A 161 6.84 -13.28 5.26
CA ASN A 161 6.92 -14.72 5.16
C ASN A 161 6.85 -15.35 6.56
N LYS A 162 5.96 -16.33 6.73
CA LYS A 162 5.75 -16.99 8.02
C LYS A 162 6.87 -17.95 8.43
N ASP A 163 7.60 -18.48 7.44
CA ASP A 163 8.62 -19.52 7.64
C ASP A 163 10.04 -18.96 7.43
N GLY A 164 10.19 -17.65 7.17
CA GLY A 164 11.48 -17.01 6.98
C GLY A 164 12.18 -16.67 8.29
N ASP A 165 13.50 -16.83 8.33
CA ASP A 165 14.39 -16.38 9.40
C ASP A 165 15.70 -15.86 8.76
N PRO A 166 15.84 -14.54 8.51
CA PRO A 166 14.84 -13.48 8.75
C PRO A 166 13.64 -13.56 7.78
N ARG A 167 12.52 -12.96 8.15
CA ARG A 167 11.30 -12.91 7.34
C ARG A 167 11.49 -12.02 6.12
N ASP A 168 11.29 -12.60 4.95
CA ASP A 168 11.13 -11.83 3.71
C ASP A 168 9.83 -11.01 3.75
N PHE A 169 9.85 -9.84 3.14
CA PHE A 169 8.63 -9.10 2.82
C PHE A 169 8.25 -9.38 1.37
N ARG A 170 7.02 -9.80 1.08
CA ARG A 170 6.64 -10.26 -0.26
C ARG A 170 5.48 -9.46 -0.81
N LEU A 171 5.48 -9.25 -2.12
CA LEU A 171 4.30 -8.86 -2.89
C LEU A 171 3.70 -10.10 -3.54
N GLY A 172 2.45 -10.40 -3.23
CA GLY A 172 1.63 -11.35 -3.98
C GLY A 172 0.81 -10.64 -5.04
N ALA A 173 0.83 -11.16 -6.27
CA ALA A 173 0.02 -10.67 -7.39
C ALA A 173 -0.66 -11.86 -8.09
N PHE A 174 -1.78 -12.30 -7.54
CA PHE A 174 -2.50 -13.47 -8.01
C PHE A 174 -3.62 -13.06 -8.97
N ALA A 175 -3.60 -13.61 -10.18
CA ALA A 175 -4.76 -13.56 -11.07
C ALA A 175 -5.94 -14.35 -10.47
N ASP A 176 -7.08 -14.36 -11.16
CA ASP A 176 -8.19 -15.26 -10.79
C ASP A 176 -7.67 -16.70 -10.64
N LEU A 177 -8.17 -17.43 -9.64
CA LEU A 177 -7.67 -18.78 -9.30
C LEU A 177 -7.66 -19.71 -10.52
N LYS A 178 -8.71 -19.63 -11.33
CA LYS A 178 -8.88 -20.41 -12.57
C LYS A 178 -7.85 -20.09 -13.66
N ILE A 179 -7.17 -18.95 -13.59
CA ILE A 179 -6.14 -18.54 -14.56
C ILE A 179 -4.76 -19.01 -14.08
N TRP A 180 -4.39 -18.72 -12.83
CA TRP A 180 -3.03 -19.02 -12.36
C TRP A 180 -2.88 -20.48 -11.91
N ASN A 181 -3.90 -21.06 -11.24
CA ASN A 181 -3.95 -22.43 -10.74
C ASN A 181 -5.28 -23.13 -11.15
N PRO A 182 -5.47 -23.42 -12.45
CA PRO A 182 -6.74 -23.95 -12.99
C PRO A 182 -7.16 -25.30 -12.40
N GLU A 183 -6.19 -26.11 -11.97
CA GLU A 183 -6.43 -27.45 -11.43
C GLU A 183 -6.62 -27.46 -9.91
N ASN A 184 -6.55 -26.29 -9.26
CA ASN A 184 -6.62 -26.10 -7.82
C ASN A 184 -5.70 -27.07 -7.05
N LYS A 185 -4.47 -27.22 -7.55
CA LYS A 185 -3.45 -28.09 -6.95
C LYS A 185 -2.64 -27.32 -5.92
N GLU A 186 -2.01 -28.06 -5.02
CA GLU A 186 -0.97 -27.49 -4.19
C GLU A 186 0.24 -27.13 -5.06
N ILE A 187 0.60 -25.85 -5.05
CA ILE A 187 1.72 -25.30 -5.81
C ILE A 187 2.80 -24.89 -4.81
N SER A 188 4.02 -25.34 -5.03
CA SER A 188 5.21 -24.95 -4.26
C SER A 188 5.39 -23.43 -4.27
N GLU A 189 5.92 -22.86 -3.19
CA GLU A 189 5.96 -21.40 -3.03
C GLU A 189 6.76 -20.69 -4.13
N ASP A 190 7.87 -21.29 -4.57
CA ASP A 190 8.75 -20.79 -5.62
C ASP A 190 8.08 -20.70 -7.00
N GLN A 191 6.96 -21.40 -7.17
CA GLN A 191 6.14 -21.37 -8.39
C GLN A 191 4.94 -20.41 -8.29
N ARG A 192 4.72 -19.79 -7.13
CA ARG A 192 3.62 -18.83 -6.93
C ARG A 192 4.04 -17.45 -7.44
N PRO A 193 3.09 -16.60 -7.85
CA PRO A 193 3.35 -15.20 -8.24
C PRO A 193 3.64 -14.32 -7.00
N LEU A 194 4.73 -14.65 -6.31
CA LEU A 194 5.25 -13.97 -5.13
C LEU A 194 6.60 -13.33 -5.48
N PHE A 195 6.75 -12.06 -5.10
CA PHE A 195 7.95 -11.28 -5.35
C PHE A 195 8.57 -10.89 -4.01
N PRO A 196 9.62 -11.60 -3.55
CA PRO A 196 10.24 -11.35 -2.25
C PRO A 196 11.22 -10.17 -2.30
N VAL A 197 11.18 -9.34 -1.26
CA VAL A 197 12.21 -8.38 -0.88
C VAL A 197 13.00 -8.99 0.27
N LYS A 198 14.22 -9.43 -0.03
CA LYS A 198 15.15 -9.99 0.94
C LYS A 198 15.71 -8.88 1.82
N ALA A 199 15.90 -9.18 3.11
CA ALA A 199 16.42 -8.23 4.11
C ALA A 199 15.71 -6.86 4.06
N PRO A 200 14.36 -6.83 4.21
CA PRO A 200 13.61 -5.60 4.08
C PRO A 200 13.98 -4.61 5.21
N PRO A 201 13.98 -3.29 4.96
CA PRO A 201 14.52 -2.31 5.89
C PRO A 201 13.51 -1.92 6.99
N PHE A 202 12.73 -2.87 7.53
CA PHE A 202 11.83 -2.60 8.65
C PHE A 202 12.59 -2.54 9.97
N ALA A 203 12.14 -1.69 10.89
CA ALA A 203 12.67 -1.60 12.25
C ALA A 203 11.62 -0.98 13.18
N LYS A 204 11.66 -1.33 14.47
CA LYS A 204 10.74 -0.85 15.51
C LYS A 204 10.68 0.68 15.66
N ASP A 205 11.75 1.38 15.32
CA ASP A 205 11.94 2.81 15.52
C ASP A 205 11.83 3.63 14.23
N ARG A 206 11.55 2.98 13.09
CA ARG A 206 11.47 3.64 11.78
C ARG A 206 10.18 3.32 11.02
N TRP A 207 9.55 4.36 10.49
CA TRP A 207 8.54 4.23 9.44
C TRP A 207 9.18 3.87 8.11
N THR A 208 8.70 2.81 7.48
CA THR A 208 9.13 2.32 6.17
C THR A 208 8.01 2.48 5.16
N HIS A 209 8.28 3.19 4.07
CA HIS A 209 7.33 3.36 2.97
C HIS A 209 7.37 2.15 2.06
N VAL A 210 6.20 1.58 1.80
CA VAL A 210 6.01 0.49 0.84
C VAL A 210 5.19 1.04 -0.31
N LEU A 211 5.71 0.89 -1.53
CA LEU A 211 5.03 1.22 -2.77
C LEU A 211 5.16 0.04 -3.72
N PHE A 212 4.04 -0.39 -4.28
CA PHE A 212 4.06 -1.25 -5.46
C PHE A 212 3.14 -0.68 -6.53
N THR A 213 3.49 -0.96 -7.78
CA THR A 213 2.73 -0.54 -8.95
C THR A 213 2.54 -1.74 -9.86
N TRP A 214 1.47 -1.70 -10.65
CA TRP A 214 1.23 -2.68 -11.70
C TRP A 214 0.81 -1.95 -12.97
N SER A 215 1.05 -2.60 -14.10
CA SER A 215 0.59 -2.11 -15.39
C SER A 215 -0.01 -3.24 -16.20
N ASN A 216 -1.02 -2.91 -16.99
CA ASN A 216 -1.65 -3.85 -17.93
C ASN A 216 -2.07 -5.17 -17.27
N PHE A 217 -2.62 -5.12 -16.06
CA PHE A 217 -3.11 -6.30 -15.37
C PHE A 217 -4.44 -6.78 -15.97
N ASN A 218 -4.79 -8.05 -15.77
CA ASN A 218 -5.96 -8.72 -16.38
C ASN A 218 -5.97 -8.75 -17.92
N THR A 219 -4.85 -9.14 -18.54
CA THR A 219 -4.74 -9.31 -20.01
C THR A 219 -5.34 -10.63 -20.52
N GLY A 220 -5.72 -11.55 -19.63
CA GLY A 220 -6.14 -12.91 -19.99
C GLY A 220 -5.00 -13.80 -20.47
N LYS A 221 -3.75 -13.36 -20.29
CA LYS A 221 -2.52 -14.10 -20.62
C LYS A 221 -1.62 -14.10 -19.37
N LYS A 222 -0.92 -15.22 -19.15
CA LYS A 222 0.14 -15.30 -18.15
C LYS A 222 1.36 -14.52 -18.59
#